data_AF-A0A4T0LVZ1-F1
#
_entry.id   AF-A0A4T0LVZ1-F1
#
_cell.length_a   1.000
_cell.length_b   1.000
_cell.length_c   1.000
_cell.angle_alpha   90.00
_cell.angle_beta   90.00
_cell.angle_gamma   90.00
#
_symmetry.space_group_name_H-M   'P 1'
#
loop_
_entity.id
_entity.type
_entity.pdbx_description
1 polymer ?
#
loop_
_entity_poly.entity_id
_entity_poly.type
_entity_poly.pdbx_seq_one_letter_code
_entity_poly.pdbx_strand_id
1 'polypeptide(L)'
;MGSASDCTHPVQLSGLCAICGKDVSQEQQSESYHISHSTANLTVSYDEAQRIGKTSKHTLLKSSKLALIVDLDQTIIHATVDPTVNELLQDPTLVYKGALNDVHKFKLGDFGLVNHHEFGSWYFVKFRPGLMEFLDNMNKLFEMHVYTMGTRSYALAICQLIDPSGKYFGERILSRDESGSFTQKSLQRLFPTDTSMCVIIDDRADVWGDSPNLVKVIPFEFFVGIGDINALNKRKKLRSNQNGDGDGDQEEQEQDSNESLSKQADQRPLAKRQKEHQQILSETIDEELPRLSKILTQIHSNFYNFKNAGDDPDTKEIIPTLKRKVLHGLKLVFSSVIPLGMPLEISGIYNLASKFGATIDHNYNEKVTHVVAAKKGTAKVEDAKKGDSAHVVWSEWLLDSCAKWEKMPEENYYLDGPPNNPKQVVQESPSKFDHVDWDTADQELEDFLNEEDSEGVENEDVTNEGTTRKRSRDSPESASSINSPKRHKADSDKSSDDFDDFANELDGII
;
A
#
# COMPACT_ATOMS: atom_id res chain seq x y z
N MET A 1 -30.84 -38.81 29.14
CA MET A 1 -29.67 -37.97 28.83
C MET A 1 -29.41 -38.11 27.34
N GLY A 2 -29.76 -37.10 26.55
CA GLY A 2 -29.26 -37.02 25.17
C GLY A 2 -27.90 -36.34 25.19
N SER A 3 -26.93 -36.84 24.43
CA SER A 3 -25.69 -36.12 24.19
C SER A 3 -26.00 -34.86 23.40
N ALA A 4 -25.70 -33.68 23.95
CA ALA A 4 -25.64 -32.47 23.14
C ALA A 4 -24.53 -32.65 22.10
N SER A 5 -24.85 -32.46 20.83
CA SER A 5 -23.87 -32.58 19.75
C SER A 5 -22.86 -31.43 19.77
N ASP A 6 -21.62 -31.72 19.38
CA ASP A 6 -20.59 -30.70 19.17
C ASP A 6 -20.97 -29.79 18.00
N CYS A 7 -20.56 -28.52 18.05
CA CYS A 7 -20.98 -27.55 17.04
C CYS A 7 -20.00 -27.52 15.87
N THR A 8 -20.45 -27.99 14.70
CA THR A 8 -19.62 -28.05 13.48
C THR A 8 -19.83 -26.86 12.53
N HIS A 9 -20.56 -25.83 12.95
CA HIS A 9 -20.78 -24.64 12.12
C HIS A 9 -19.50 -23.82 11.99
N PRO A 10 -19.20 -23.28 10.79
CA PRO A 10 -17.90 -22.67 10.54
C PRO A 10 -17.75 -21.24 11.07
N VAL A 11 -18.83 -20.55 11.48
CA VAL A 11 -18.82 -19.12 11.85
C VAL A 11 -19.03 -18.92 13.35
N GLN A 12 -18.16 -18.11 13.96
CA GLN A 12 -18.16 -17.76 15.37
C GLN A 12 -18.13 -16.24 15.57
N LEU A 13 -18.86 -15.74 16.56
CA LEU A 13 -18.85 -14.35 17.00
C LEU A 13 -18.65 -14.32 18.52
N SER A 14 -17.54 -13.76 18.98
CA SER A 14 -17.22 -13.63 20.42
C SER A 14 -17.35 -14.94 21.22
N GLY A 15 -16.90 -16.06 20.64
CA GLY A 15 -16.95 -17.40 21.27
C GLY A 15 -18.31 -18.12 21.17
N LEU A 16 -19.33 -17.49 20.58
CA LEU A 16 -20.62 -18.13 20.26
C LEU A 16 -20.68 -18.52 18.79
N CYS A 17 -21.29 -19.66 18.46
CA CYS A 17 -21.62 -19.99 17.09
C CYS A 17 -22.67 -19.00 16.54
N ALA A 18 -22.35 -18.32 15.44
CA ALA A 18 -23.24 -17.33 14.82
C ALA A 18 -24.52 -17.95 14.19
N ILE A 19 -24.54 -19.27 13.97
CA ILE A 19 -25.66 -19.99 13.33
C ILE A 19 -26.61 -20.62 14.35
N CYS A 20 -26.08 -21.27 15.40
CA CYS A 20 -26.91 -22.00 16.39
C CYS A 20 -26.85 -21.45 17.82
N GLY A 21 -26.06 -20.39 18.08
CA GLY A 21 -25.94 -19.76 19.39
C GLY A 21 -25.25 -20.60 20.47
N LYS A 22 -24.71 -21.79 20.15
CA LYS A 22 -23.95 -22.61 21.09
C LYS A 22 -22.65 -21.89 21.47
N ASP A 23 -22.34 -21.83 22.76
CA ASP A 23 -21.02 -21.45 23.26
C ASP A 23 -19.99 -22.51 22.83
N VAL A 24 -18.96 -22.06 22.11
CA VAL A 24 -17.83 -22.87 21.61
C VAL A 24 -16.49 -22.39 22.17
N SER A 25 -16.49 -21.43 23.10
CA SER A 25 -15.28 -20.86 23.71
C SER A 25 -14.40 -21.87 24.45
N GLN A 26 -14.97 -22.99 24.89
CA GLN A 26 -14.27 -24.08 25.59
C GLN A 26 -13.93 -25.28 24.67
N GLU A 27 -14.38 -25.28 23.40
CA GLU A 27 -14.08 -26.34 22.42
C GLU A 27 -12.70 -26.09 21.80
N GLN A 28 -11.65 -26.53 22.51
CA GLN A 28 -10.23 -26.20 22.33
C GLN A 28 -9.55 -26.76 21.05
N GLN A 29 -10.26 -26.90 19.93
CA GLN A 29 -9.88 -27.82 18.83
C GLN A 29 -9.69 -27.23 17.42
N SER A 30 -9.71 -25.91 17.20
CA SER A 30 -9.35 -25.32 15.90
C SER A 30 -8.78 -23.91 16.01
N GLU A 31 -7.77 -23.60 15.20
CA GLU A 31 -7.43 -22.20 14.91
C GLU A 31 -8.64 -21.54 14.21
N SER A 32 -8.95 -20.30 14.60
CA SER A 32 -10.04 -19.51 14.01
C SER A 32 -9.47 -18.26 13.36
N TYR A 33 -10.02 -17.88 12.21
CA TYR A 33 -9.45 -16.87 11.32
C TYR A 33 -10.43 -15.72 11.14
N HIS A 34 -9.93 -14.48 11.27
CA HIS A 34 -10.74 -13.30 10.98
C HIS A 34 -10.93 -13.12 9.47
N ILE A 35 -12.13 -12.71 9.08
CA ILE A 35 -12.53 -12.48 7.67
C ILE A 35 -13.22 -11.13 7.43
N SER A 36 -13.62 -10.41 8.49
CA SER A 36 -14.31 -9.12 8.38
C SER A 36 -13.38 -7.95 8.69
N HIS A 37 -13.52 -6.87 7.92
CA HIS A 37 -12.85 -5.57 8.15
C HIS A 37 -13.53 -4.77 9.27
N SER A 38 -14.85 -4.93 9.44
CA SER A 38 -15.70 -4.10 10.32
C SER A 38 -16.11 -4.79 11.62
N THR A 39 -16.16 -6.13 11.65
CA THR A 39 -16.70 -6.90 12.77
C THR A 39 -15.57 -7.45 13.64
N ALA A 40 -15.29 -6.78 14.76
CA ALA A 40 -14.42 -7.34 15.80
C ALA A 40 -14.96 -8.71 16.27
N ASN A 41 -14.05 -9.64 16.55
CA ASN A 41 -14.35 -10.97 17.10
C ASN A 41 -15.27 -11.88 16.23
N LEU A 42 -15.52 -11.53 14.97
CA LEU A 42 -16.02 -12.47 13.97
C LEU A 42 -14.86 -13.31 13.44
N THR A 43 -14.95 -14.63 13.60
CA THR A 43 -13.98 -15.61 13.10
C THR A 43 -14.66 -16.77 12.40
N VAL A 44 -13.91 -17.47 11.56
CA VAL A 44 -14.34 -18.71 10.90
C VAL A 44 -13.31 -19.83 11.02
N SER A 45 -13.74 -21.07 10.76
CA SER A 45 -12.84 -22.22 10.62
C SER A 45 -11.88 -22.08 9.44
N TYR A 46 -10.77 -22.83 9.46
CA TYR A 46 -9.78 -22.83 8.37
C TYR A 46 -10.39 -23.14 6.99
N ASP A 47 -11.24 -24.18 6.90
CA ASP A 47 -11.84 -24.61 5.64
C ASP A 47 -12.73 -23.51 5.04
N GLU A 48 -13.44 -22.77 5.88
CA GLU A 48 -14.29 -21.65 5.47
C GLU A 48 -13.46 -20.41 5.10
N ALA A 49 -12.41 -20.10 5.87
CA ALA A 49 -11.43 -19.07 5.49
C ALA A 49 -10.80 -19.38 4.13
N GLN A 50 -10.47 -20.65 3.86
CA GLN A 50 -9.92 -21.09 2.58
C GLN A 50 -10.97 -21.02 1.45
N ARG A 51 -12.24 -21.32 1.73
CA ARG A 51 -13.34 -21.16 0.77
C ARG A 51 -13.52 -19.69 0.38
N ILE A 52 -13.59 -18.80 1.36
CA ILE A 52 -13.71 -17.34 1.17
C ILE A 52 -12.50 -16.81 0.41
N GLY A 53 -11.28 -17.16 0.83
CA GLY A 53 -10.04 -16.74 0.15
C GLY A 53 -9.97 -17.17 -1.32
N LYS A 54 -10.42 -18.39 -1.64
CA LYS A 54 -10.55 -18.86 -3.04
C LYS A 54 -11.56 -18.04 -3.84
N THR A 55 -12.71 -17.69 -3.24
CA THR A 55 -13.71 -16.83 -3.88
C THR A 55 -13.17 -15.42 -4.12
N SER A 56 -12.53 -14.79 -3.12
CA SER A 56 -11.90 -13.47 -3.29
C SER A 56 -10.82 -13.48 -4.37
N LYS A 57 -9.91 -14.47 -4.36
CA LYS A 57 -8.90 -14.66 -5.42
C LYS A 57 -9.53 -14.83 -6.80
N HIS A 58 -10.63 -15.58 -6.91
CA HIS A 58 -11.35 -15.71 -8.18
C HIS A 58 -11.97 -14.37 -8.65
N THR A 59 -12.59 -13.60 -7.77
CA THR A 59 -13.17 -12.27 -8.09
C THR A 59 -12.09 -11.28 -8.54
N LEU A 60 -10.96 -11.23 -7.83
CA LEU A 60 -9.80 -10.41 -8.20
C LEU A 60 -9.25 -10.80 -9.58
N LEU A 61 -9.01 -12.10 -9.82
CA LEU A 61 -8.56 -12.59 -11.13
C LEU A 61 -9.56 -12.31 -12.26
N LYS A 62 -10.88 -12.44 -12.01
CA LYS A 62 -11.94 -12.18 -12.98
C LYS A 62 -12.08 -10.69 -13.34
N SER A 63 -11.79 -9.80 -12.40
CA SER A 63 -11.81 -8.34 -12.60
C SER A 63 -10.45 -7.78 -13.04
N SER A 64 -9.45 -8.63 -13.29
CA SER A 64 -8.07 -8.23 -13.58
C SER A 64 -7.48 -7.29 -12.51
N LYS A 65 -7.80 -7.51 -11.23
CA LYS A 65 -7.33 -6.71 -10.09
C LYS A 65 -6.43 -7.48 -9.13
N LEU A 66 -5.52 -6.74 -8.48
CA LEU A 66 -4.81 -7.18 -7.28
C LEU A 66 -5.46 -6.57 -6.01
N ALA A 67 -5.07 -7.03 -4.83
CA ALA A 67 -5.48 -6.39 -3.57
C ALA A 67 -4.42 -5.38 -3.12
N LEU A 68 -4.82 -4.13 -2.87
CA LEU A 68 -3.93 -3.06 -2.38
C LEU A 68 -4.31 -2.68 -0.93
N ILE A 69 -3.38 -2.90 -0.01
CA ILE A 69 -3.51 -2.48 1.39
C ILE A 69 -2.89 -1.09 1.51
N VAL A 70 -3.71 -0.12 1.88
CA VAL A 70 -3.40 1.31 1.93
C VAL A 70 -3.35 1.77 3.38
N ASP A 71 -2.19 2.21 3.83
CA ASP A 71 -2.08 2.99 5.07
C ASP A 71 -2.49 4.46 4.86
N LEU A 72 -2.87 5.15 5.94
CA LEU A 72 -3.34 6.54 5.89
C LEU A 72 -2.24 7.56 6.21
N ASP A 73 -1.78 7.57 7.46
CA ASP A 73 -0.97 8.63 8.05
C ASP A 73 0.48 8.58 7.56
N GLN A 74 0.99 9.71 7.06
CA GLN A 74 2.27 9.81 6.35
C GLN A 74 2.36 8.98 5.05
N THR A 75 1.33 8.20 4.70
CA THR A 75 1.25 7.44 3.43
C THR A 75 0.46 8.22 2.36
N ILE A 76 -0.85 8.43 2.54
CA ILE A 76 -1.71 9.21 1.62
C ILE A 76 -2.22 10.53 2.20
N ILE A 77 -2.11 10.73 3.51
CA ILE A 77 -2.49 11.97 4.20
C ILE A 77 -1.44 12.34 5.26
N HIS A 78 -1.47 13.58 5.75
CA HIS A 78 -0.81 13.96 6.99
C HIS A 78 -1.81 14.69 7.88
N ALA A 79 -2.01 14.21 9.10
CA ALA A 79 -2.92 14.79 10.07
C ALA A 79 -2.19 15.46 11.25
N THR A 80 -2.85 16.45 11.86
CA THR A 80 -2.44 17.09 13.11
C THR A 80 -3.66 17.54 13.90
N VAL A 81 -3.52 17.64 15.23
CA VAL A 81 -4.51 18.25 16.13
C VAL A 81 -4.06 19.64 16.63
N ASP A 82 -2.97 20.20 16.09
CA ASP A 82 -2.52 21.55 16.44
C ASP A 82 -3.51 22.62 15.94
N PRO A 83 -4.20 23.35 16.85
CA PRO A 83 -5.21 24.34 16.48
C PRO A 83 -4.66 25.53 15.69
N THR A 84 -3.34 25.71 15.60
CA THR A 84 -2.76 26.73 14.72
C THR A 84 -3.11 26.52 13.25
N VAL A 85 -3.38 25.28 12.79
CA VAL A 85 -3.87 25.08 11.42
C VAL A 85 -5.25 25.74 11.21
N ASN A 86 -6.10 25.83 12.24
CA ASN A 86 -7.35 26.58 12.14
C ASN A 86 -7.12 28.09 12.01
N GLU A 87 -6.06 28.62 12.62
CA GLU A 87 -5.66 30.03 12.51
C GLU A 87 -5.18 30.32 11.06
N LEU A 88 -4.38 29.42 10.47
CA LEU A 88 -3.97 29.50 9.06
C LEU A 88 -5.15 29.39 8.08
N LEU A 89 -6.13 28.52 8.35
CA LEU A 89 -7.35 28.40 7.54
C LEU A 89 -8.26 29.65 7.62
N GLN A 90 -8.14 30.45 8.69
CA GLN A 90 -8.85 31.72 8.84
C GLN A 90 -8.11 32.89 8.20
N ASP A 91 -6.77 32.87 8.21
CA ASP A 91 -5.92 33.83 7.50
C ASP A 91 -4.88 33.12 6.61
N PRO A 92 -5.25 32.75 5.37
CA PRO A 92 -4.33 32.12 4.42
C PRO A 92 -3.17 33.01 3.97
N THR A 93 -3.14 34.30 4.34
CA THR A 93 -2.01 35.20 3.98
C THR A 93 -0.76 34.93 4.82
N LEU A 94 -0.89 34.14 5.89
CA LEU A 94 0.20 33.71 6.77
C LEU A 94 1.09 32.61 6.16
N VAL A 95 0.75 32.09 4.97
CA VAL A 95 1.43 30.99 4.27
C VAL A 95 1.57 31.27 2.77
N TYR A 96 2.39 30.48 2.08
CA TYR A 96 2.55 30.59 0.63
C TYR A 96 1.25 30.20 -0.10
N LYS A 97 1.04 30.79 -1.28
CA LYS A 97 -0.18 30.61 -2.07
C LYS A 97 -0.40 29.14 -2.41
N GLY A 98 -1.57 28.61 -2.07
CA GLY A 98 -1.98 27.24 -2.36
C GLY A 98 -1.57 26.19 -1.33
N ALA A 99 -0.82 26.55 -0.28
CA ALA A 99 -0.42 25.62 0.78
C ALA A 99 -1.62 24.86 1.39
N LEU A 100 -2.69 25.61 1.69
CA LEU A 100 -3.91 25.13 2.34
C LEU A 100 -4.96 24.54 1.37
N ASN A 101 -4.66 24.42 0.08
CA ASN A 101 -5.47 23.59 -0.81
C ASN A 101 -5.50 22.17 -0.23
N ASP A 102 -6.63 21.47 -0.32
CA ASP A 102 -6.76 20.09 0.15
C ASP A 102 -6.37 19.90 1.63
N VAL A 103 -6.50 20.97 2.44
CA VAL A 103 -6.48 20.91 3.90
C VAL A 103 -7.93 20.88 4.39
N HIS A 104 -8.32 19.72 4.89
CA HIS A 104 -9.63 19.42 5.44
C HIS A 104 -9.59 19.42 6.97
N LYS A 105 -10.76 19.48 7.60
CA LYS A 105 -10.87 19.29 9.05
C LYS A 105 -12.16 18.58 9.43
N PHE A 106 -12.09 17.77 10.46
CA PHE A 106 -13.21 17.07 11.07
C PHE A 106 -13.05 17.02 12.58
N LYS A 107 -14.07 16.49 13.27
CA LYS A 107 -14.15 16.52 14.73
C LYS A 107 -14.51 15.14 15.27
N LEU A 108 -13.74 14.66 16.25
CA LEU A 108 -14.05 13.44 17.01
C LEU A 108 -14.31 13.78 18.48
N GLY A 109 -14.61 12.75 19.29
CA GLY A 109 -14.73 12.88 20.75
C GLY A 109 -13.50 13.50 21.41
N ASP A 110 -13.69 14.05 22.61
CA ASP A 110 -12.62 14.69 23.37
C ASP A 110 -11.63 13.63 23.92
N PHE A 111 -10.36 14.02 24.11
CA PHE A 111 -9.25 13.12 24.51
C PHE A 111 -9.26 12.74 26.00
N GLY A 112 -10.44 12.75 26.64
CA GLY A 112 -10.65 12.29 28.02
C GLY A 112 -10.04 13.16 29.13
N LEU A 113 -9.35 14.26 28.82
CA LEU A 113 -8.58 15.06 29.79
C LEU A 113 -9.04 16.53 29.88
N VAL A 114 -10.10 16.72 30.67
CA VAL A 114 -10.44 17.91 31.48
C VAL A 114 -10.43 19.33 30.83
N ASN A 115 -11.64 19.88 30.65
CA ASN A 115 -12.01 21.32 30.74
C ASN A 115 -11.74 22.32 29.58
N HIS A 116 -11.27 21.93 28.39
CA HIS A 116 -11.08 22.92 27.29
C HIS A 116 -11.79 22.65 25.95
N HIS A 117 -12.48 21.51 25.78
CA HIS A 117 -13.15 21.17 24.51
C HIS A 117 -14.58 20.62 24.70
N GLU A 118 -15.54 21.49 25.07
CA GLU A 118 -16.95 21.12 25.34
C GLU A 118 -17.69 20.31 24.25
N PHE A 119 -17.12 20.19 23.04
CA PHE A 119 -17.71 19.44 21.93
C PHE A 119 -16.68 18.59 21.14
N GLY A 120 -15.60 18.13 21.77
CA GLY A 120 -14.57 17.28 21.14
C GLY A 120 -13.45 18.02 20.40
N SER A 121 -12.54 17.26 19.79
CA SER A 121 -11.25 17.72 19.28
C SER A 121 -11.21 17.85 17.75
N TRP A 122 -10.58 18.92 17.25
CA TRP A 122 -10.37 19.13 15.81
C TRP A 122 -9.15 18.38 15.30
N TYR A 123 -9.34 17.66 14.21
CA TYR A 123 -8.28 17.10 13.38
C TYR A 123 -8.19 17.92 12.09
N PHE A 124 -6.96 18.26 11.69
CA PHE A 124 -6.64 18.92 10.42
C PHE A 124 -5.85 17.94 9.56
N VAL A 125 -6.26 17.76 8.32
CA VAL A 125 -5.70 16.75 7.42
C VAL A 125 -5.30 17.43 6.12
N LYS A 126 -4.05 17.26 5.72
CA LYS A 126 -3.60 17.55 4.37
C LYS A 126 -3.67 16.28 3.54
N PHE A 127 -4.33 16.32 2.39
CA PHE A 127 -4.20 15.26 1.39
C PHE A 127 -2.83 15.34 0.69
N ARG A 128 -2.23 14.19 0.41
CA ARG A 128 -1.01 14.13 -0.38
C ARG A 128 -1.27 14.59 -1.82
N PRO A 129 -0.38 15.38 -2.46
CA PRO A 129 -0.60 15.86 -3.82
C PRO A 129 -0.91 14.72 -4.80
N GLY A 130 -1.94 14.90 -5.62
CA GLY A 130 -2.41 13.89 -6.57
C GLY A 130 -3.31 12.78 -5.98
N LEU A 131 -3.75 12.87 -4.72
CA LEU A 131 -4.51 11.79 -4.06
C LEU A 131 -5.74 11.29 -4.83
N MET A 132 -6.58 12.19 -5.35
CA MET A 132 -7.81 11.76 -6.03
C MET A 132 -7.50 11.01 -7.33
N GLU A 133 -6.58 11.53 -8.14
CA GLU A 133 -6.08 10.89 -9.37
C GLU A 133 -5.41 9.53 -9.07
N PHE A 134 -4.62 9.45 -7.99
CA PHE A 134 -4.05 8.20 -7.50
C PHE A 134 -5.13 7.17 -7.16
N LEU A 135 -6.16 7.56 -6.39
CA LEU A 135 -7.25 6.65 -6.03
C LEU A 135 -8.07 6.21 -7.26
N ASP A 136 -8.36 7.12 -8.19
CA ASP A 136 -9.05 6.80 -9.45
C ASP A 136 -8.28 5.78 -10.29
N ASN A 137 -6.98 6.03 -10.52
CA ASN A 137 -6.12 5.16 -11.33
C ASN A 137 -5.89 3.80 -10.64
N MET A 138 -5.60 3.80 -9.33
CA MET A 138 -5.41 2.55 -8.58
C MET A 138 -6.70 1.75 -8.44
N ASN A 139 -7.88 2.39 -8.41
CA ASN A 139 -9.16 1.67 -8.40
C ASN A 139 -9.44 0.91 -9.70
N LYS A 140 -8.74 1.19 -10.80
CA LYS A 140 -8.86 0.39 -12.02
C LYS A 140 -8.06 -0.91 -11.93
N LEU A 141 -6.88 -0.86 -11.29
CA LEU A 141 -5.93 -1.98 -11.19
C LEU A 141 -6.05 -2.79 -9.88
N PHE A 142 -6.66 -2.23 -8.83
CA PHE A 142 -6.70 -2.82 -7.50
C PHE A 142 -8.11 -2.79 -6.88
N GLU A 143 -8.37 -3.76 -6.00
CA GLU A 143 -9.34 -3.62 -4.92
C GLU A 143 -8.59 -3.06 -3.70
N MET A 144 -8.99 -1.87 -3.23
CA MET A 144 -8.28 -1.16 -2.18
C MET A 144 -8.89 -1.38 -0.80
N HIS A 145 -8.03 -1.57 0.21
CA HIS A 145 -8.39 -1.76 1.61
C HIS A 145 -7.62 -0.76 2.47
N VAL A 146 -8.29 -0.03 3.36
CA VAL A 146 -7.60 0.76 4.39
C VAL A 146 -7.12 -0.16 5.51
N TYR A 147 -5.85 -0.01 5.91
CA TYR A 147 -5.33 -0.61 7.14
C TYR A 147 -4.45 0.41 7.89
N THR A 148 -5.02 1.06 8.91
CA THR A 148 -4.37 2.12 9.71
C THR A 148 -4.17 1.71 11.17
N MET A 149 -3.25 2.39 11.87
CA MET A 149 -3.11 2.35 13.34
C MET A 149 -3.93 3.44 14.07
N GLY A 150 -4.69 4.26 13.33
CA GLY A 150 -5.75 5.10 13.89
C GLY A 150 -6.95 4.27 14.35
N THR A 151 -7.81 4.89 15.17
CA THR A 151 -9.09 4.29 15.62
C THR A 151 -10.07 4.14 14.46
N ARG A 152 -11.13 3.33 14.63
CA ARG A 152 -12.20 3.20 13.64
C ARG A 152 -12.88 4.53 13.35
N SER A 153 -13.15 5.32 14.39
CA SER A 153 -13.75 6.66 14.25
C SER A 153 -12.87 7.62 13.44
N TYR A 154 -11.55 7.53 13.60
CA TYR A 154 -10.59 8.27 12.77
C TYR A 154 -10.60 7.77 11.32
N ALA A 155 -10.44 6.46 11.11
CA ALA A 155 -10.40 5.86 9.78
C ALA A 155 -11.66 6.17 8.96
N LEU A 156 -12.85 6.05 9.56
CA LEU A 156 -14.13 6.40 8.94
C LEU A 156 -14.22 7.90 8.60
N ALA A 157 -13.74 8.78 9.49
CA ALA A 157 -13.76 10.22 9.22
C ALA A 157 -12.79 10.64 8.10
N ILE A 158 -11.63 9.97 7.98
CA ILE A 158 -10.75 10.13 6.81
C ILE A 158 -11.42 9.61 5.54
N CYS A 159 -12.00 8.40 5.57
CA CYS A 159 -12.69 7.82 4.41
C CYS A 159 -13.87 8.68 3.95
N GLN A 160 -14.61 9.30 4.87
CA GLN A 160 -15.68 10.25 4.53
C GLN A 160 -15.19 11.51 3.80
N LEU A 161 -13.90 11.88 3.94
CA LEU A 161 -13.27 13.00 3.24
C LEU A 161 -12.70 12.59 1.87
N ILE A 162 -12.09 11.41 1.74
CA ILE A 162 -11.42 10.96 0.50
C ILE A 162 -12.27 10.05 -0.40
N ASP A 163 -13.27 9.38 0.17
CA ASP A 163 -14.15 8.42 -0.49
C ASP A 163 -15.61 8.55 0.01
N PRO A 164 -16.25 9.73 -0.16
CA PRO A 164 -17.57 10.02 0.40
C PRO A 164 -18.71 9.13 -0.14
N SER A 165 -18.47 8.39 -1.23
CA SER A 165 -19.43 7.46 -1.84
C SER A 165 -19.07 5.99 -1.65
N GLY A 166 -17.98 5.65 -0.97
CA GLY A 166 -17.51 4.27 -0.83
C GLY A 166 -17.05 3.62 -2.15
N LYS A 167 -16.63 4.43 -3.13
CA LYS A 167 -16.17 4.01 -4.46
C LYS A 167 -14.85 3.22 -4.37
N TYR A 168 -13.93 3.65 -3.51
CA TYR A 168 -12.56 3.15 -3.44
C TYR A 168 -12.38 2.05 -2.40
N PHE A 169 -12.92 2.27 -1.20
CA PHE A 169 -12.73 1.39 -0.05
C PHE A 169 -14.03 0.70 0.39
N GLY A 170 -15.17 1.40 0.32
CA GLY A 170 -16.43 0.91 0.91
C GLY A 170 -16.21 0.46 2.36
N GLU A 171 -16.68 -0.73 2.71
CA GLU A 171 -16.51 -1.31 4.05
C GLU A 171 -15.11 -1.94 4.31
N ARG A 172 -14.17 -1.88 3.36
CA ARG A 172 -12.82 -2.49 3.47
C ARG A 172 -11.87 -1.66 4.34
N ILE A 173 -12.33 -1.27 5.54
CA ILE A 173 -11.62 -0.39 6.47
C ILE A 173 -11.29 -1.16 7.75
N LEU A 174 -10.02 -1.52 7.89
CA LEU A 174 -9.46 -2.14 9.09
C LEU A 174 -8.70 -1.09 9.92
N SER A 175 -9.17 -0.85 11.15
CA SER A 175 -8.54 0.10 12.07
C SER A 175 -7.74 -0.61 13.17
N ARG A 176 -7.07 0.16 14.03
CA ARG A 176 -6.44 -0.36 15.27
C ARG A 176 -7.40 -1.21 16.09
N ASP A 177 -8.66 -0.76 16.20
CA ASP A 177 -9.70 -1.31 17.06
C ASP A 177 -10.13 -2.73 16.62
N GLU A 178 -9.99 -3.06 15.33
CA GLU A 178 -10.30 -4.40 14.78
C GLU A 178 -9.05 -5.21 14.36
N SER A 179 -7.86 -4.59 14.38
CA SER A 179 -6.62 -5.17 13.84
C SER A 179 -6.12 -6.43 14.56
N GLY A 180 -6.46 -6.58 15.84
CA GLY A 180 -5.89 -7.57 16.75
C GLY A 180 -4.45 -7.28 17.20
N SER A 181 -3.85 -6.15 16.80
CA SER A 181 -2.47 -5.82 17.17
C SER A 181 -2.19 -4.31 17.07
N PHE A 182 -1.81 -3.73 18.21
CA PHE A 182 -1.49 -2.32 18.35
C PHE A 182 -0.13 -1.91 17.77
N THR A 183 0.81 -2.86 17.59
CA THR A 183 2.21 -2.54 17.18
C THR A 183 2.64 -3.11 15.83
N GLN A 184 1.87 -4.04 15.25
CA GLN A 184 2.19 -4.70 13.98
C GLN A 184 0.93 -4.87 13.14
N LYS A 185 1.08 -4.75 11.82
CA LYS A 185 0.05 -5.08 10.82
C LYS A 185 0.36 -6.46 10.22
N SER A 186 -0.68 -7.21 9.85
CA SER A 186 -0.53 -8.57 9.30
C SER A 186 -1.48 -8.76 8.12
N LEU A 187 -0.96 -9.28 7.00
CA LEU A 187 -1.82 -9.62 5.85
C LEU A 187 -2.79 -10.75 6.19
N GLN A 188 -2.42 -11.66 7.10
CA GLN A 188 -3.27 -12.75 7.55
C GLN A 188 -4.55 -12.27 8.25
N ARG A 189 -4.61 -11.02 8.72
CA ARG A 189 -5.83 -10.41 9.26
C ARG A 189 -6.89 -10.10 8.19
N LEU A 190 -6.49 -9.96 6.93
CA LEU A 190 -7.37 -9.69 5.78
C LEU A 190 -7.44 -10.88 4.81
N PHE A 191 -6.32 -11.57 4.65
CA PHE A 191 -6.07 -12.64 3.69
C PHE A 191 -5.42 -13.84 4.42
N PRO A 192 -6.17 -14.58 5.25
CA PRO A 192 -5.63 -15.59 6.15
C PRO A 192 -4.93 -16.76 5.44
N THR A 193 -5.37 -17.12 4.22
CA THR A 193 -4.92 -18.35 3.53
C THR A 193 -4.08 -18.12 2.28
N ASP A 194 -4.16 -16.95 1.64
CA ASP A 194 -3.41 -16.67 0.40
C ASP A 194 -3.12 -15.17 0.28
N THR A 195 -1.84 -14.81 0.26
CA THR A 195 -1.35 -13.43 0.11
C THR A 195 -0.66 -13.19 -1.24
N SER A 196 -0.78 -14.09 -2.22
CA SER A 196 -0.04 -14.02 -3.49
C SER A 196 -0.45 -12.82 -4.36
N MET A 197 -1.64 -12.27 -4.14
CA MET A 197 -2.20 -11.12 -4.88
C MET A 197 -2.18 -9.80 -4.08
N CYS A 198 -1.54 -9.77 -2.92
CA CYS A 198 -1.54 -8.60 -2.03
C CYS A 198 -0.34 -7.69 -2.27
N VAL A 199 -0.58 -6.39 -2.36
CA VAL A 199 0.44 -5.34 -2.35
C VAL A 199 0.14 -4.40 -1.19
N ILE A 200 1.18 -3.95 -0.47
CA ILE A 200 1.03 -3.02 0.66
C ILE A 200 1.72 -1.71 0.30
N ILE A 201 1.06 -0.58 0.55
CA ILE A 201 1.68 0.75 0.60
C ILE A 201 1.58 1.32 2.01
N ASP A 202 2.74 1.60 2.59
CA ASP A 202 2.91 2.02 3.98
C ASP A 202 4.27 2.71 4.12
N ASP A 203 4.36 3.82 4.86
CA ASP A 203 5.62 4.51 5.10
C ASP A 203 6.52 3.75 6.11
N ARG A 204 5.96 2.80 6.86
CA ARG A 204 6.60 2.09 7.98
C ARG A 204 6.77 0.61 7.72
N ALA A 205 7.98 0.24 7.27
CA ALA A 205 8.37 -1.16 7.14
C ALA A 205 8.43 -1.95 8.47
N ASP A 206 8.51 -1.26 9.61
CA ASP A 206 8.66 -1.90 10.92
C ASP A 206 7.36 -2.53 11.45
N VAL A 207 6.19 -1.95 11.12
CA VAL A 207 4.89 -2.54 11.51
C VAL A 207 4.56 -3.79 10.68
N TRP A 208 5.16 -3.94 9.50
CA TRP A 208 4.95 -5.07 8.57
C TRP A 208 5.99 -6.18 8.67
N GLY A 209 6.92 -6.11 9.63
CA GLY A 209 7.91 -7.16 9.84
C GLY A 209 8.78 -7.45 8.60
N ASP A 210 9.13 -6.40 7.83
CA ASP A 210 9.93 -6.54 6.60
C ASP A 210 9.24 -7.33 5.46
N SER A 211 7.90 -7.36 5.45
CA SER A 211 7.06 -8.09 4.47
C SER A 211 7.52 -7.93 3.00
N PRO A 212 7.65 -9.03 2.22
CA PRO A 212 8.00 -8.95 0.80
C PRO A 212 6.92 -8.28 -0.06
N ASN A 213 5.65 -8.26 0.39
CA ASN A 213 4.54 -7.56 -0.27
C ASN A 213 4.61 -6.02 -0.15
N LEU A 214 5.52 -5.47 0.66
CA LEU A 214 5.58 -4.03 0.97
C LEU A 214 6.30 -3.21 -0.10
N VAL A 215 5.58 -2.25 -0.69
CA VAL A 215 6.13 -1.08 -1.36
C VAL A 215 6.20 0.04 -0.33
N LYS A 216 7.40 0.23 0.26
CA LYS A 216 7.59 1.26 1.28
C LYS A 216 7.49 2.66 0.65
N VAL A 217 6.65 3.50 1.24
CA VAL A 217 6.39 4.88 0.81
C VAL A 217 7.35 5.86 1.52
N ILE A 218 7.63 7.00 0.90
CA ILE A 218 8.34 8.13 1.53
C ILE A 218 7.34 8.85 2.47
N PRO A 219 7.65 9.05 3.76
CA PRO A 219 6.72 9.71 4.70
C PRO A 219 6.29 11.11 4.23
N PHE A 220 4.99 11.38 4.24
CA PHE A 220 4.41 12.66 3.84
C PHE A 220 4.45 13.67 5.00
N GLU A 221 5.48 14.52 5.04
CA GLU A 221 5.71 15.49 6.12
C GLU A 221 5.28 16.92 5.78
N PHE A 222 4.00 17.14 5.41
CA PHE A 222 3.47 18.49 5.17
C PHE A 222 3.52 19.42 6.40
N PHE A 223 2.96 19.01 7.55
CA PHE A 223 3.00 19.80 8.79
C PHE A 223 4.38 19.61 9.47
N VAL A 224 5.29 20.56 9.27
CA VAL A 224 6.72 20.35 9.56
C VAL A 224 6.97 20.23 11.07
N GLY A 225 7.55 19.10 11.48
CA GLY A 225 7.79 18.76 12.89
C GLY A 225 6.61 18.05 13.57
N ILE A 226 5.53 17.79 12.85
CA ILE A 226 4.53 16.78 13.19
C ILE A 226 4.94 15.47 12.48
N GLY A 227 4.76 14.34 13.15
CA GLY A 227 4.85 12.99 12.55
C GLY A 227 3.53 12.24 12.75
N ASP A 228 3.49 10.96 12.41
CA ASP A 228 2.34 10.07 12.61
C ASP A 228 1.71 10.25 14.01
N ILE A 229 0.49 10.82 14.04
CA ILE A 229 -0.27 11.10 15.26
C ILE A 229 -0.89 9.84 15.88
N ASN A 230 -0.92 8.75 15.12
CA ASN A 230 -1.41 7.43 15.52
C ASN A 230 -0.25 6.46 15.85
N ALA A 231 1.02 6.89 15.72
CA ALA A 231 2.18 6.11 16.13
C ALA A 231 2.28 5.96 17.65
N LEU A 232 2.43 4.72 18.12
CA LEU A 232 2.69 4.45 19.54
C LEU A 232 4.10 4.86 19.98
N ASN A 233 4.18 5.49 21.15
CA ASN A 233 5.44 5.94 21.75
C ASN A 233 6.31 4.78 22.24
N LYS A 234 7.17 4.24 21.35
CA LYS A 234 8.16 3.18 21.64
C LYS A 234 8.98 3.39 22.94
N ARG A 235 9.14 4.62 23.40
CA ARG A 235 9.87 4.98 24.64
C ARG A 235 9.24 4.48 25.94
N LYS A 236 7.92 4.27 26.03
CA LYS A 236 7.28 3.74 27.26
C LYS A 236 7.41 2.22 27.40
N LYS A 237 7.40 1.45 26.29
CA LYS A 237 7.37 -0.04 26.29
C LYS A 237 8.60 -0.72 26.93
N LEU A 238 9.75 -0.03 27.01
CA LEU A 238 10.94 -0.49 27.75
C LEU A 238 10.76 -0.50 29.28
N ARG A 239 9.66 0.05 29.82
CA ARG A 239 9.38 0.11 31.28
C ARG A 239 8.24 -0.82 31.73
N SER A 240 7.30 -1.19 30.86
CA SER A 240 6.13 -2.02 31.20
C SER A 240 6.38 -3.53 31.13
N ASN A 241 7.48 -3.97 30.50
CA ASN A 241 7.80 -5.37 30.20
C ASN A 241 8.15 -6.27 31.44
N GLN A 242 7.56 -6.02 32.61
CA GLN A 242 7.72 -6.84 33.83
C GLN A 242 6.43 -7.50 34.35
N ASN A 243 5.23 -7.04 33.96
CA ASN A 243 3.96 -7.68 34.32
C ASN A 243 3.18 -7.95 33.03
N GLY A 244 2.73 -9.19 32.82
CA GLY A 244 1.91 -9.55 31.68
C GLY A 244 0.52 -9.96 32.12
N ASP A 245 -0.49 -9.18 31.75
CA ASP A 245 -1.91 -9.52 31.76
C ASP A 245 -2.57 -8.74 30.60
N GLY A 246 -3.10 -9.45 29.60
CA GLY A 246 -3.29 -8.92 28.23
C GLY A 246 -4.47 -7.98 27.98
N ASP A 247 -5.25 -7.63 29.01
CA ASP A 247 -6.44 -6.76 28.88
C ASP A 247 -6.13 -5.30 29.27
N GLY A 248 -5.29 -5.09 30.30
CA GLY A 248 -4.87 -3.74 30.73
C GLY A 248 -4.00 -3.00 29.70
N ASP A 249 -3.33 -3.76 28.81
CA ASP A 249 -2.50 -3.20 27.74
C ASP A 249 -3.30 -2.31 26.77
N GLN A 250 -4.60 -2.55 26.55
CA GLN A 250 -5.40 -1.77 25.59
C GLN A 250 -5.76 -0.39 26.15
N GLU A 251 -6.33 -0.34 27.36
CA GLU A 251 -6.69 0.92 28.03
C GLU A 251 -5.47 1.81 28.25
N GLU A 252 -4.31 1.25 28.63
CA GLU A 252 -3.06 2.02 28.79
C GLU A 252 -2.57 2.62 27.46
N GLN A 253 -2.71 1.90 26.34
CA GLN A 253 -2.30 2.38 25.01
C GLN A 253 -3.25 3.43 24.44
N GLU A 254 -4.56 3.27 24.65
CA GLU A 254 -5.53 4.32 24.31
C GLU A 254 -5.28 5.59 25.12
N GLN A 255 -5.05 5.47 26.44
CA GLN A 255 -4.69 6.60 27.30
C GLN A 255 -3.38 7.27 26.85
N ASP A 256 -2.33 6.53 26.47
CA ASP A 256 -1.09 7.11 25.93
C ASP A 256 -1.33 7.86 24.61
N SER A 257 -2.19 7.33 23.73
CA SER A 257 -2.54 7.98 22.46
C SER A 257 -3.31 9.29 22.69
N ASN A 258 -4.31 9.29 23.57
CA ASN A 258 -5.08 10.47 23.95
C ASN A 258 -4.23 11.50 24.69
N GLU A 259 -3.33 11.07 25.59
CA GLU A 259 -2.36 11.93 26.26
C GLU A 259 -1.41 12.60 25.24
N SER A 260 -1.00 11.88 24.20
CA SER A 260 -0.15 12.41 23.11
C SER A 260 -0.87 13.47 22.27
N LEU A 261 -2.12 13.21 21.88
CA LEU A 261 -2.95 14.13 21.09
C LEU A 261 -3.29 15.41 21.87
N SER A 262 -3.74 15.28 23.13
CA SER A 262 -3.96 16.41 24.05
C SER A 262 -2.69 17.25 24.20
N LYS A 263 -1.53 16.61 24.44
CA LYS A 263 -0.24 17.32 24.50
C LYS A 263 0.08 18.07 23.21
N GLN A 264 -0.20 17.52 22.03
CA GLN A 264 0.05 18.22 20.76
C GLN A 264 -0.83 19.48 20.66
N ALA A 265 -2.14 19.35 20.92
CA ALA A 265 -3.10 20.45 20.85
C ALA A 265 -2.78 21.59 21.84
N ASP A 266 -2.43 21.26 23.09
CA ASP A 266 -2.04 22.23 24.12
C ASP A 266 -0.69 22.89 23.83
N GLN A 267 0.29 22.10 23.38
CA GLN A 267 1.66 22.58 23.19
C GLN A 267 1.85 23.39 21.90
N ARG A 268 0.93 23.30 20.94
CA ARG A 268 0.96 24.02 19.66
C ARG A 268 2.36 24.06 19.02
N PRO A 269 2.96 22.90 18.71
CA PRO A 269 4.30 22.83 18.12
C PRO A 269 4.47 23.69 16.86
N LEU A 270 3.43 23.83 16.01
CA LEU A 270 3.47 24.70 14.84
C LEU A 270 3.55 26.17 15.24
N ALA A 271 2.76 26.64 16.21
CA ALA A 271 2.88 28.02 16.72
C ALA A 271 4.24 28.32 17.36
N LYS A 272 4.85 27.34 18.05
CA LYS A 272 6.21 27.49 18.60
C LYS A 272 7.23 27.64 17.48
N ARG A 273 7.19 26.73 16.51
CA ARG A 273 8.06 26.71 15.33
C ARG A 273 7.94 28.00 14.50
N GLN A 274 6.72 28.53 14.34
CA GLN A 274 6.46 29.81 13.68
C GLN A 274 7.09 31.00 14.43
N LYS A 275 7.01 31.03 15.78
CA LYS A 275 7.66 32.05 16.62
C LYS A 275 9.19 31.98 16.59
N GLU A 276 9.74 30.80 16.36
CA GLU A 276 11.17 30.57 16.14
C GLU A 276 11.61 30.91 14.70
N HIS A 277 10.73 31.50 13.88
CA HIS A 277 10.94 31.81 12.46
C HIS A 277 11.34 30.58 11.60
N GLN A 278 10.91 29.40 12.01
CA GLN A 278 11.10 28.16 11.26
C GLN A 278 9.87 27.86 10.39
N GLN A 279 10.10 27.24 9.23
CA GLN A 279 9.04 26.80 8.31
C GLN A 279 8.11 25.76 8.97
N ILE A 280 6.80 26.01 8.90
CA ILE A 280 5.76 25.16 9.54
C ILE A 280 4.97 24.29 8.55
N LEU A 281 4.95 24.64 7.27
CA LEU A 281 4.37 23.85 6.18
C LEU A 281 5.45 23.56 5.14
N SER A 282 5.53 22.33 4.64
CA SER A 282 6.56 21.94 3.67
C SER A 282 6.29 22.56 2.29
N GLU A 283 7.25 23.34 1.79
CA GLU A 283 7.27 23.88 0.42
C GLU A 283 7.85 22.90 -0.61
N THR A 284 8.29 21.71 -0.19
CA THR A 284 8.81 20.67 -1.09
C THR A 284 7.68 20.13 -1.96
N ILE A 285 7.94 20.02 -3.27
CA ILE A 285 7.03 19.35 -4.21
C ILE A 285 7.07 17.85 -3.89
N ASP A 286 5.95 17.30 -3.41
CA ASP A 286 5.77 15.88 -3.17
C ASP A 286 5.21 15.22 -4.45
N GLU A 287 6.06 14.42 -5.11
CA GLU A 287 5.72 13.65 -6.33
C GLU A 287 5.59 12.15 -6.02
N GLU A 288 5.36 11.79 -4.75
CA GLU A 288 5.41 10.40 -4.32
C GLU A 288 4.23 9.58 -4.84
N LEU A 289 3.01 10.12 -4.90
CA LEU A 289 1.86 9.38 -5.45
C LEU A 289 2.02 9.10 -6.95
N PRO A 290 2.44 10.06 -7.81
CA PRO A 290 2.83 9.77 -9.19
C PRO A 290 3.91 8.69 -9.32
N ARG A 291 4.95 8.70 -8.46
CA ARG A 291 5.99 7.65 -8.42
C ARG A 291 5.40 6.30 -8.02
N LEU A 292 4.52 6.29 -7.02
CA LEU A 292 3.90 5.10 -6.47
C LEU A 292 2.95 4.44 -7.47
N SER A 293 2.16 5.23 -8.21
CA SER A 293 1.34 4.76 -9.33
C SER A 293 2.17 3.95 -10.32
N LYS A 294 3.32 4.47 -10.77
CA LYS A 294 4.20 3.75 -11.72
C LYS A 294 4.67 2.38 -11.19
N ILE A 295 5.03 2.31 -9.91
CA ILE A 295 5.47 1.05 -9.28
C ILE A 295 4.31 0.07 -9.13
N LEU A 296 3.13 0.55 -8.72
CA LEU A 296 1.95 -0.28 -8.55
C LEU A 296 1.43 -0.82 -9.89
N THR A 297 1.37 0.02 -10.94
CA THR A 297 1.12 -0.41 -12.32
C THR A 297 2.15 -1.45 -12.76
N GLN A 298 3.45 -1.22 -12.55
CA GLN A 298 4.47 -2.19 -12.92
C GLN A 298 4.25 -3.56 -12.23
N ILE A 299 3.93 -3.58 -10.93
CA ILE A 299 3.65 -4.81 -10.18
C ILE A 299 2.44 -5.54 -10.77
N HIS A 300 1.37 -4.80 -11.07
CA HIS A 300 0.15 -5.32 -11.69
C HIS A 300 0.41 -5.92 -13.07
N SER A 301 1.03 -5.16 -13.99
CA SER A 301 1.36 -5.63 -15.34
C SER A 301 2.28 -6.85 -15.30
N ASN A 302 3.29 -6.88 -14.43
CA ASN A 302 4.15 -8.06 -14.27
C ASN A 302 3.33 -9.27 -13.81
N PHE A 303 2.45 -9.11 -12.82
CA PHE A 303 1.58 -10.19 -12.35
C PHE A 303 0.70 -10.73 -13.48
N TYR A 304 -0.02 -9.87 -14.19
CA TYR A 304 -0.93 -10.31 -15.25
C TYR A 304 -0.19 -10.88 -16.47
N ASN A 305 1.01 -10.40 -16.79
CA ASN A 305 1.84 -10.99 -17.86
C ASN A 305 2.23 -12.45 -17.55
N PHE A 306 2.70 -12.75 -16.34
CA PHE A 306 2.95 -14.14 -15.92
C PHE A 306 1.65 -14.96 -15.85
N LYS A 307 0.56 -14.39 -15.31
CA LYS A 307 -0.74 -15.05 -15.23
C LYS A 307 -1.28 -15.44 -16.61
N ASN A 308 -1.10 -14.57 -17.61
CA ASN A 308 -1.53 -14.79 -18.99
C ASN A 308 -0.61 -15.73 -19.77
N ALA A 309 0.68 -15.79 -19.42
CA ALA A 309 1.62 -16.79 -19.92
C ALA A 309 1.31 -18.24 -19.44
N GLY A 310 0.48 -18.37 -18.39
CA GLY A 310 0.03 -19.65 -17.84
C GLY A 310 0.60 -19.98 -16.45
N ASP A 311 1.39 -19.08 -15.87
CA ASP A 311 1.98 -19.26 -14.54
C ASP A 311 0.97 -18.95 -13.41
N ASP A 312 1.38 -19.26 -12.17
CA ASP A 312 0.72 -18.86 -10.91
C ASP A 312 1.61 -17.83 -10.18
N PRO A 313 1.55 -16.54 -10.56
CA PRO A 313 2.45 -15.52 -10.04
C PRO A 313 2.15 -15.16 -8.58
N ASP A 314 3.21 -14.73 -7.88
CA ASP A 314 3.14 -14.27 -6.51
C ASP A 314 3.82 -12.88 -6.37
N THR A 315 3.09 -11.91 -5.86
CA THR A 315 3.58 -10.55 -5.54
C THR A 315 4.79 -10.57 -4.60
N LYS A 316 4.92 -11.58 -3.72
CA LYS A 316 6.09 -11.81 -2.85
C LYS A 316 7.36 -12.17 -3.62
N GLU A 317 7.24 -12.58 -4.88
CA GLU A 317 8.38 -12.81 -5.78
C GLU A 317 8.59 -11.62 -6.73
N ILE A 318 7.51 -11.07 -7.29
CA ILE A 318 7.54 -9.92 -8.20
C ILE A 318 8.16 -8.70 -7.52
N ILE A 319 7.64 -8.28 -6.35
CA ILE A 319 8.10 -7.05 -5.67
C ILE A 319 9.60 -7.10 -5.32
N PRO A 320 10.13 -8.18 -4.70
CA PRO A 320 11.59 -8.30 -4.50
C PRO A 320 12.38 -8.39 -5.81
N THR A 321 11.81 -8.92 -6.89
CA THR A 321 12.47 -8.97 -8.20
C THR A 321 12.61 -7.57 -8.80
N LEU A 322 11.57 -6.73 -8.72
CA LEU A 322 11.63 -5.33 -9.13
C LEU A 322 12.67 -4.55 -8.31
N LYS A 323 12.65 -4.68 -6.97
CA LYS A 323 13.67 -4.08 -6.09
C LYS A 323 15.10 -4.48 -6.50
N ARG A 324 15.35 -5.76 -6.78
CA ARG A 324 16.68 -6.26 -7.19
C ARG A 324 17.17 -5.73 -8.53
N LYS A 325 16.30 -5.23 -9.43
CA LYS A 325 16.72 -4.64 -10.71
C LYS A 325 17.39 -3.27 -10.54
N VAL A 326 17.01 -2.51 -9.50
CA VAL A 326 17.43 -1.11 -9.30
C VAL A 326 18.94 -0.92 -9.21
N LEU A 327 19.63 -1.74 -8.41
CA LEU A 327 21.09 -1.67 -8.23
C LEU A 327 21.79 -2.93 -8.75
N HIS A 328 21.16 -3.65 -9.69
CA HIS A 328 21.73 -4.86 -10.27
C HIS A 328 23.08 -4.59 -10.93
N GLY A 329 24.02 -5.53 -10.80
CA GLY A 329 25.37 -5.40 -11.34
C GLY A 329 26.29 -4.42 -10.58
N LEU A 330 25.76 -3.59 -9.66
CA LEU A 330 26.59 -2.68 -8.88
C LEU A 330 27.43 -3.42 -7.83
N LYS A 331 28.67 -2.97 -7.69
CA LYS A 331 29.61 -3.37 -6.64
C LYS A 331 29.91 -2.18 -5.73
N LEU A 332 29.46 -2.25 -4.49
CA LEU A 332 29.59 -1.19 -3.50
C LEU A 332 30.66 -1.54 -2.45
N VAL A 333 31.26 -0.52 -1.85
CA VAL A 333 31.94 -0.64 -0.56
C VAL A 333 31.53 0.52 0.35
N PHE A 334 31.19 0.22 1.60
CA PHE A 334 30.88 1.25 2.59
C PHE A 334 32.15 1.83 3.22
N SER A 335 32.17 3.15 3.40
CA SER A 335 33.22 3.86 4.16
C SER A 335 32.64 4.78 5.23
N SER A 336 32.92 4.46 6.50
CA SER A 336 32.45 5.20 7.69
C SER A 336 30.92 5.32 7.88
N VAL A 337 30.12 4.64 7.05
CA VAL A 337 28.66 4.55 7.22
C VAL A 337 28.28 3.49 8.27
N ILE A 338 29.05 2.40 8.34
CA ILE A 338 28.82 1.28 9.26
C ILE A 338 29.80 1.40 10.45
N PRO A 339 29.33 1.28 11.72
CA PRO A 339 30.18 1.35 12.89
C PRO A 339 31.34 0.34 12.89
N LEU A 340 32.50 0.73 13.40
CA LEU A 340 33.66 -0.15 13.52
C LEU A 340 33.35 -1.35 14.43
N GLY A 341 33.67 -2.55 13.96
CA GLY A 341 33.40 -3.81 14.68
C GLY A 341 32.00 -4.38 14.50
N MET A 342 31.07 -3.68 13.84
CA MET A 342 29.78 -4.23 13.44
C MET A 342 29.96 -5.11 12.18
N PRO A 343 29.52 -6.39 12.19
CA PRO A 343 29.41 -7.21 10.98
C PRO A 343 28.51 -6.51 9.94
N LEU A 344 28.87 -6.60 8.65
CA LEU A 344 28.14 -5.87 7.61
C LEU A 344 26.68 -6.34 7.51
N GLU A 345 26.48 -7.64 7.68
CA GLU A 345 25.23 -8.39 7.52
C GLU A 345 24.17 -7.99 8.55
N ILE A 346 24.59 -7.38 9.67
CA ILE A 346 23.71 -6.84 10.71
C ILE A 346 23.30 -5.39 10.38
N SER A 347 24.02 -4.71 9.50
CA SER A 347 23.76 -3.30 9.17
C SER A 347 22.55 -3.12 8.27
N GLY A 348 21.62 -2.24 8.68
CA GLY A 348 20.45 -1.90 7.88
C GLY A 348 20.78 -1.42 6.46
N ILE A 349 21.85 -0.63 6.27
CA ILE A 349 22.21 -0.11 4.94
C ILE A 349 22.82 -1.19 4.02
N TYR A 350 23.52 -2.18 4.59
CA TYR A 350 23.99 -3.35 3.84
C TYR A 350 22.81 -4.22 3.38
N ASN A 351 21.88 -4.49 4.30
CA ASN A 351 20.69 -5.27 3.99
C ASN A 351 19.78 -4.55 2.98
N LEU A 352 19.66 -3.22 3.06
CA LEU A 352 18.97 -2.40 2.07
C LEU A 352 19.62 -2.52 0.69
N ALA A 353 20.93 -2.26 0.57
CA ALA A 353 21.64 -2.38 -0.71
C ALA A 353 21.51 -3.79 -1.33
N SER A 354 21.63 -4.83 -0.50
CA SER A 354 21.49 -6.23 -0.93
C SER A 354 20.08 -6.55 -1.42
N LYS A 355 19.04 -6.08 -0.70
CA LYS A 355 17.62 -6.23 -1.11
C LYS A 355 17.35 -5.55 -2.46
N PHE A 356 18.07 -4.47 -2.78
CA PHE A 356 17.98 -3.75 -4.05
C PHE A 356 18.96 -4.25 -5.13
N GLY A 357 19.61 -5.40 -4.92
CA GLY A 357 20.37 -6.12 -5.95
C GLY A 357 21.85 -5.73 -6.08
N ALA A 358 22.34 -4.82 -5.24
CA ALA A 358 23.75 -4.49 -5.19
C ALA A 358 24.56 -5.62 -4.55
N THR A 359 25.80 -5.79 -5.00
CA THR A 359 26.80 -6.65 -4.33
C THR A 359 27.76 -5.79 -3.52
N ILE A 360 28.15 -6.23 -2.32
CA ILE A 360 28.95 -5.44 -1.40
C ILE A 360 30.27 -6.15 -1.08
N ASP A 361 31.39 -5.48 -1.33
CA ASP A 361 32.73 -5.93 -0.92
C ASP A 361 33.09 -5.33 0.45
N HIS A 362 33.81 -6.09 1.30
CA HIS A 362 34.30 -5.57 2.58
C HIS A 362 35.37 -4.46 2.40
N ASN A 363 36.18 -4.57 1.34
CA ASN A 363 37.33 -3.70 1.06
C ASN A 363 37.28 -3.16 -0.39
N TYR A 364 37.83 -1.97 -0.59
CA TYR A 364 37.95 -1.39 -1.92
C TYR A 364 38.87 -2.26 -2.79
N ASN A 365 38.47 -2.46 -4.05
CA ASN A 365 39.24 -3.19 -5.06
C ASN A 365 38.82 -2.72 -6.47
N GLU A 366 39.58 -3.11 -7.50
CA GLU A 366 39.38 -2.66 -8.89
C GLU A 366 38.00 -3.03 -9.49
N LYS A 367 37.23 -3.96 -8.90
CA LYS A 367 35.87 -4.29 -9.35
C LYS A 367 34.78 -3.43 -8.70
N VAL A 368 35.10 -2.67 -7.65
CA VAL A 368 34.14 -1.77 -7.00
C VAL A 368 33.73 -0.66 -7.95
N THR A 369 32.42 -0.51 -8.14
CA THR A 369 31.80 0.56 -8.95
C THR A 369 31.58 1.82 -8.13
N HIS A 370 31.24 1.68 -6.83
CA HIS A 370 30.84 2.78 -5.97
C HIS A 370 31.46 2.67 -4.57
N VAL A 371 31.96 3.79 -4.04
CA VAL A 371 32.25 3.96 -2.62
C VAL A 371 31.15 4.81 -2.01
N VAL A 372 30.34 4.19 -1.14
CA VAL A 372 29.26 4.86 -0.41
C VAL A 372 29.80 5.33 0.93
N ALA A 373 29.90 6.65 1.13
CA ALA A 373 30.68 7.25 2.21
C ALA A 373 29.87 8.25 3.06
N ALA A 374 30.11 8.23 4.37
CA ALA A 374 29.58 9.23 5.31
C ALA A 374 30.58 10.37 5.62
N LYS A 375 31.84 10.28 5.15
CA LYS A 375 32.85 11.34 5.33
C LYS A 375 34.03 11.24 4.36
N LYS A 376 34.69 12.40 4.15
CA LYS A 376 35.91 12.57 3.35
C LYS A 376 37.17 12.02 4.05
N GLY A 377 38.26 11.85 3.28
CA GLY A 377 39.60 11.56 3.82
C GLY A 377 39.77 10.18 4.46
N THR A 378 38.91 9.21 4.13
CA THR A 378 39.02 7.83 4.62
C THR A 378 39.87 7.00 3.67
N ALA A 379 40.60 5.99 4.18
CA ALA A 379 41.48 5.16 3.33
C ALA A 379 40.76 4.61 2.08
N LYS A 380 39.56 4.05 2.25
CA LYS A 380 38.71 3.55 1.14
C LYS A 380 38.35 4.63 0.11
N VAL A 381 38.09 5.87 0.54
CA VAL A 381 37.80 7.01 -0.35
C VAL A 381 39.07 7.44 -1.09
N GLU A 382 40.20 7.55 -0.40
CA GLU A 382 41.47 7.98 -1.01
C GLU A 382 42.04 6.91 -1.95
N ASP A 383 41.84 5.62 -1.67
CA ASP A 383 42.23 4.52 -2.57
C ASP A 383 41.34 4.45 -3.82
N ALA A 384 40.04 4.76 -3.69
CA ALA A 384 39.15 4.88 -4.84
C ALA A 384 39.48 6.09 -5.73
N LYS A 385 39.82 7.25 -5.14
CA LYS A 385 40.31 8.43 -5.87
C LYS A 385 41.59 8.14 -6.65
N LYS A 386 42.56 7.42 -6.07
CA LYS A 386 43.78 6.98 -6.79
C LYS A 386 43.46 6.07 -7.98
N GLY A 387 42.43 5.24 -7.86
CA GLY A 387 41.95 4.37 -8.95
C GLY A 387 41.08 5.08 -9.99
N ASP A 388 40.65 6.33 -9.73
CA ASP A 388 40.01 7.30 -10.64
C ASP A 388 38.90 6.72 -11.55
N SER A 389 38.13 5.77 -11.02
CA SER A 389 37.17 4.99 -11.81
C SER A 389 35.93 4.49 -11.05
N ALA A 390 35.94 4.53 -9.71
CA ALA A 390 34.76 4.28 -8.90
C ALA A 390 34.07 5.60 -8.53
N HIS A 391 32.75 5.62 -8.55
CA HIS A 391 31.95 6.75 -8.11
C HIS A 391 32.07 6.88 -6.58
N VAL A 392 32.50 8.03 -6.07
CA VAL A 392 32.59 8.28 -4.63
C VAL A 392 31.46 9.20 -4.23
N VAL A 393 30.43 8.63 -3.60
CA VAL A 393 29.15 9.29 -3.33
C VAL A 393 28.80 9.30 -1.85
N TRP A 394 28.00 10.27 -1.45
CA TRP A 394 27.35 10.29 -0.13
C TRP A 394 26.38 9.11 0.04
N SER A 395 26.11 8.71 1.29
CA SER A 395 25.15 7.65 1.64
C SER A 395 23.75 7.86 1.05
N GLU A 396 23.37 9.11 0.92
CA GLU A 396 22.11 9.64 0.45
C GLU A 396 21.80 9.16 -0.97
N TRP A 397 22.80 9.00 -1.84
CA TRP A 397 22.62 8.39 -3.17
C TRP A 397 21.98 7.00 -3.10
N LEU A 398 22.48 6.15 -2.19
CA LEU A 398 21.99 4.79 -2.02
C LEU A 398 20.62 4.79 -1.34
N LEU A 399 20.41 5.66 -0.35
CA LEU A 399 19.14 5.75 0.38
C LEU A 399 18.02 6.23 -0.55
N ASP A 400 18.25 7.29 -1.31
CA ASP A 400 17.30 7.84 -2.28
C ASP A 400 17.04 6.85 -3.41
N SER A 401 18.07 6.14 -3.90
CA SER A 401 17.88 5.13 -4.94
C SER A 401 16.98 3.98 -4.47
N CYS A 402 17.19 3.50 -3.25
CA CYS A 402 16.35 2.46 -2.66
C CYS A 402 14.95 2.97 -2.30
N ALA A 403 14.81 4.23 -1.89
CA ALA A 403 13.51 4.82 -1.59
C ALA A 403 12.66 4.99 -2.87
N LYS A 404 13.27 5.53 -3.94
CA LYS A 404 12.60 5.81 -5.21
C LYS A 404 12.43 4.59 -6.12
N TRP A 405 13.17 3.51 -5.87
CA TRP A 405 13.31 2.33 -6.75
C TRP A 405 13.91 2.67 -8.11
N GLU A 406 14.84 3.62 -8.13
CA GLU A 406 15.52 4.10 -9.32
C GLU A 406 17.00 4.31 -8.99
N LYS A 407 17.93 3.94 -9.87
CA LYS A 407 19.35 4.25 -9.65
C LYS A 407 19.56 5.75 -9.85
N MET A 408 19.67 6.50 -8.76
CA MET A 408 19.83 7.94 -8.82
C MET A 408 21.11 8.34 -9.59
N PRO A 409 21.09 9.47 -10.32
CA PRO A 409 22.26 10.06 -10.95
C PRO A 409 23.33 10.42 -9.91
N GLU A 410 24.53 9.87 -10.06
CA GLU A 410 25.66 10.06 -9.15
C GLU A 410 26.11 11.53 -9.06
N GLU A 411 25.86 12.34 -10.11
CA GLU A 411 26.27 13.76 -10.18
C GLU A 411 25.78 14.59 -9.00
N ASN A 412 24.57 14.30 -8.54
CA ASN A 412 23.91 15.04 -7.45
C ASN A 412 24.46 14.66 -6.06
N TYR A 413 25.28 13.62 -5.96
CA TYR A 413 25.72 13.03 -4.69
C TYR A 413 27.23 12.83 -4.56
N TYR A 414 28.03 13.32 -5.52
CA TYR A 414 29.49 13.16 -5.44
C TYR A 414 30.08 13.81 -4.18
N LEU A 415 30.98 13.06 -3.55
CA LEU A 415 31.72 13.51 -2.38
C LEU A 415 32.73 14.60 -2.73
N ASP A 416 33.52 14.38 -3.79
CA ASP A 416 34.63 15.23 -4.24
C ASP A 416 34.68 15.34 -5.79
N GLY A 417 33.52 15.31 -6.45
CA GLY A 417 33.37 15.32 -7.91
C GLY A 417 33.41 13.92 -8.58
N PRO A 418 33.13 13.85 -9.90
CA PRO A 418 33.16 12.60 -10.66
C PRO A 418 34.59 12.05 -10.84
N PRO A 419 34.76 10.73 -10.97
CA PRO A 419 36.01 10.15 -11.48
C PRO A 419 36.20 10.50 -12.95
N ASN A 420 37.45 10.60 -13.43
CA ASN A 420 37.72 10.92 -14.84
C ASN A 420 37.46 9.72 -15.77
N ASN A 421 37.60 8.48 -15.27
CA ASN A 421 37.40 7.24 -16.03
C ASN A 421 36.31 6.35 -15.39
N PRO A 422 35.05 6.82 -15.29
CA PRO A 422 33.97 6.09 -14.62
C PRO A 422 33.77 4.68 -15.20
N LYS A 423 33.63 3.68 -14.32
CA LYS A 423 33.29 2.31 -14.74
C LYS A 423 31.88 2.30 -15.30
N GLN A 424 31.76 2.10 -16.61
CA GLN A 424 30.48 1.75 -17.19
C GLN A 424 30.04 0.38 -16.65
N VAL A 425 28.94 0.40 -15.92
CA VAL A 425 28.23 -0.81 -15.53
C VAL A 425 27.49 -1.28 -16.78
N VAL A 426 27.89 -2.43 -17.31
CA VAL A 426 27.10 -3.10 -18.35
C VAL A 426 25.81 -3.56 -17.69
N GLN A 427 24.74 -2.79 -17.87
CA GLN A 427 23.39 -3.34 -17.71
C GLN A 427 23.26 -4.44 -18.77
N GLU A 428 23.10 -5.68 -18.31
CA GLU A 428 22.78 -6.78 -19.24
C GLU A 428 21.49 -6.43 -19.97
N SER A 429 21.45 -6.69 -21.28
CA SER A 429 20.26 -6.43 -22.07
C SER A 429 19.06 -7.15 -21.44
N PRO A 430 17.87 -6.51 -21.34
CA PRO A 430 16.68 -7.14 -20.79
C PRO A 430 16.49 -8.54 -21.35
N SER A 431 16.30 -9.55 -20.48
CA SER A 431 16.00 -10.90 -20.94
C SER A 431 14.66 -10.89 -21.70
N LYS A 432 14.34 -11.98 -22.42
CA LYS A 432 13.02 -12.07 -23.09
C LYS A 432 11.81 -11.97 -22.15
N PHE A 433 12.02 -12.10 -20.84
CA PHE A 433 10.99 -11.91 -19.81
C PHE A 433 11.01 -10.52 -19.16
N ASP A 434 11.99 -9.68 -19.50
CA ASP A 434 12.09 -8.29 -19.04
C ASP A 434 11.51 -7.28 -20.04
N HIS A 435 11.06 -7.75 -21.21
CA HIS A 435 10.25 -6.97 -22.14
C HIS A 435 8.80 -6.87 -21.64
N VAL A 436 8.61 -6.11 -20.56
CA VAL A 436 7.44 -5.22 -20.50
C VAL A 436 7.86 -4.03 -21.34
N ASP A 437 7.26 -3.90 -22.52
CA ASP A 437 7.44 -2.71 -23.33
C ASP A 437 6.70 -1.56 -22.66
N TRP A 438 7.46 -0.61 -22.12
CA TRP A 438 6.96 0.46 -21.27
C TRP A 438 6.07 1.43 -22.03
N ASP A 439 6.44 1.74 -23.27
CA ASP A 439 5.61 2.56 -24.15
C ASP A 439 4.29 1.83 -24.46
N THR A 440 4.32 0.50 -24.63
CA THR A 440 3.11 -0.31 -24.81
C THR A 440 2.30 -0.45 -23.51
N ALA A 441 2.91 -0.54 -22.32
CA ALA A 441 2.17 -0.67 -21.06
C ALA A 441 1.53 0.66 -20.60
N ASP A 442 2.25 1.77 -20.78
CA ASP A 442 1.69 3.11 -20.56
C ASP A 442 0.65 3.44 -21.65
N GLN A 443 0.84 3.03 -22.92
CA GLN A 443 -0.19 3.16 -23.98
C GLN A 443 -1.38 2.23 -23.76
N GLU A 444 -1.21 0.97 -23.32
CA GLU A 444 -2.31 0.06 -22.98
C GLU A 444 -3.11 0.61 -21.79
N LEU A 445 -2.44 1.24 -20.81
CA LEU A 445 -3.10 1.94 -19.72
C LEU A 445 -3.80 3.20 -20.23
N GLU A 446 -3.15 4.08 -21.01
CA GLU A 446 -3.77 5.28 -21.57
C GLU A 446 -4.96 4.94 -22.47
N ASP A 447 -4.86 3.94 -23.35
CA ASP A 447 -5.95 3.48 -24.21
C ASP A 447 -7.12 2.94 -23.35
N PHE A 448 -6.83 2.08 -22.35
CA PHE A 448 -7.84 1.60 -21.40
C PHE A 448 -8.46 2.72 -20.54
N LEU A 449 -7.68 3.74 -20.17
CA LEU A 449 -8.16 4.93 -19.45
C LEU A 449 -9.07 5.80 -20.33
N ASN A 450 -8.77 5.90 -21.62
CA ASN A 450 -9.48 6.74 -22.59
C ASN A 450 -10.72 6.07 -23.23
N GLU A 451 -10.84 4.74 -23.21
CA GLU A 451 -12.00 4.04 -23.79
C GLU A 451 -13.33 4.26 -23.04
N GLU A 452 -13.30 4.57 -21.74
CA GLU A 452 -14.53 4.67 -20.91
C GLU A 452 -15.28 6.02 -21.03
N ASP A 453 -14.67 7.08 -21.58
CA ASP A 453 -15.28 8.43 -21.68
C ASP A 453 -16.16 8.62 -22.94
N SER A 454 -16.37 7.57 -23.77
CA SER A 454 -17.09 7.68 -25.05
C SER A 454 -18.59 7.36 -25.02
N GLU A 455 -19.15 6.81 -23.94
CA GLU A 455 -20.60 6.51 -23.83
C GLU A 455 -21.40 7.76 -23.40
N GLY A 456 -21.26 8.83 -24.20
CA GLY A 456 -22.02 10.06 -24.06
C GLY A 456 -23.49 9.86 -24.45
N VAL A 457 -24.40 10.07 -23.50
CA VAL A 457 -25.85 9.93 -23.69
C VAL A 457 -26.39 10.95 -24.71
N GLU A 458 -26.57 10.52 -25.96
CA GLU A 458 -27.36 11.27 -26.94
C GLU A 458 -28.83 10.82 -26.94
N ASN A 459 -29.72 11.74 -26.54
CA ASN A 459 -31.17 11.54 -26.63
C ASN A 459 -31.63 11.85 -28.07
N GLU A 460 -31.98 10.82 -28.86
CA GLU A 460 -32.67 11.03 -30.13
C GLU A 460 -34.20 11.18 -29.91
N ASP A 461 -34.68 12.41 -29.98
CA ASP A 461 -36.11 12.72 -30.05
C ASP A 461 -36.59 12.77 -31.51
N VAL A 462 -37.79 12.26 -31.80
CA VAL A 462 -38.20 11.85 -33.15
C VAL A 462 -39.02 12.93 -33.88
N THR A 463 -38.49 13.53 -34.96
CA THR A 463 -39.33 14.08 -36.07
C THR A 463 -38.70 14.01 -37.48
N ASN A 464 -39.11 12.97 -38.22
CA ASN A 464 -39.47 12.91 -39.64
C ASN A 464 -39.35 14.19 -40.54
N GLU A 465 -38.61 14.11 -41.66
CA GLU A 465 -39.10 14.37 -43.05
C GLU A 465 -38.00 14.15 -44.13
N GLY A 466 -38.36 13.94 -45.42
CA GLY A 466 -37.54 14.54 -46.51
C GLY A 466 -36.79 13.71 -47.58
N THR A 467 -37.43 12.75 -48.27
CA THR A 467 -37.27 12.51 -49.74
C THR A 467 -35.96 12.04 -50.43
N THR A 468 -36.03 10.80 -50.97
CA THR A 468 -35.74 10.39 -52.38
C THR A 468 -34.30 10.17 -52.94
N ARG A 469 -33.93 8.89 -53.21
CA ARG A 469 -33.87 8.24 -54.56
C ARG A 469 -33.15 6.86 -54.57
N LYS A 470 -33.82 5.86 -55.19
CA LYS A 470 -33.34 4.82 -56.17
C LYS A 470 -31.81 4.77 -56.42
N ARG A 471 -31.08 3.64 -56.60
CA ARG A 471 -31.33 2.19 -56.90
C ARG A 471 -29.94 1.48 -56.83
N SER A 472 -29.71 0.14 -56.91
CA SER A 472 -30.53 -1.09 -56.99
C SER A 472 -29.69 -2.36 -56.71
N ARG A 473 -30.38 -3.51 -56.62
CA ARG A 473 -29.96 -4.91 -56.87
C ARG A 473 -28.99 -5.09 -58.07
N ASP A 474 -28.11 -6.08 -58.13
CA ASP A 474 -28.39 -7.54 -58.10
C ASP A 474 -27.28 -8.43 -57.47
N SER A 475 -27.68 -9.64 -57.07
CA SER A 475 -26.81 -10.82 -56.83
C SER A 475 -27.12 -11.89 -57.90
N PRO A 476 -26.26 -12.91 -58.09
CA PRO A 476 -26.72 -14.25 -57.69
C PRO A 476 -25.63 -15.18 -57.09
N GLU A 477 -26.14 -16.31 -56.59
CA GLU A 477 -25.48 -17.42 -55.88
C GLU A 477 -24.56 -18.28 -56.80
N SER A 478 -23.65 -19.15 -56.34
CA SER A 478 -23.95 -20.40 -55.61
C SER A 478 -22.73 -21.35 -55.56
N ALA A 479 -22.73 -22.31 -54.61
CA ALA A 479 -22.05 -23.64 -54.65
C ALA A 479 -20.49 -23.68 -54.66
N SER A 480 -19.78 -24.65 -54.03
CA SER A 480 -20.18 -25.87 -53.30
C SER A 480 -19.02 -26.53 -52.51
N SER A 481 -19.36 -27.04 -51.31
CA SER A 481 -19.09 -28.40 -50.77
C SER A 481 -17.68 -29.02 -50.57
N ILE A 482 -17.65 -29.97 -49.59
CA ILE A 482 -16.63 -31.00 -49.25
C ILE A 482 -15.46 -30.47 -48.37
N ASN A 483 -15.14 -31.01 -47.17
CA ASN A 483 -15.66 -32.17 -46.41
C ASN A 483 -15.50 -32.03 -44.86
N SER A 484 -15.78 -33.09 -44.10
CA SER A 484 -15.34 -33.34 -42.71
C SER A 484 -14.91 -34.80 -42.53
N PRO A 485 -14.28 -35.19 -41.39
CA PRO A 485 -14.64 -36.46 -40.76
C PRO A 485 -15.11 -36.34 -39.30
N LYS A 486 -16.21 -37.07 -39.04
CA LYS A 486 -16.78 -37.51 -37.74
C LYS A 486 -15.75 -38.39 -36.97
N ARG A 487 -15.91 -38.81 -35.71
CA ARG A 487 -16.76 -38.57 -34.50
C ARG A 487 -16.13 -39.46 -33.41
N HIS A 488 -16.33 -39.18 -32.12
CA HIS A 488 -16.89 -40.18 -31.18
C HIS A 488 -17.49 -39.48 -29.96
N LYS A 489 -18.50 -40.10 -29.35
CA LYS A 489 -19.39 -39.53 -28.33
C LYS A 489 -19.76 -40.60 -27.31
N ALA A 490 -19.77 -40.23 -26.04
CA ALA A 490 -20.59 -40.76 -24.95
C ALA A 490 -20.84 -39.53 -24.05
N ASP A 491 -22.06 -39.02 -23.89
CA ASP A 491 -23.19 -39.62 -23.14
C ASP A 491 -22.77 -40.07 -21.74
N SER A 492 -23.37 -39.65 -20.64
CA SER A 492 -24.29 -38.55 -20.28
C SER A 492 -24.84 -38.97 -18.91
N ASP A 493 -24.87 -38.10 -17.92
CA ASP A 493 -25.85 -38.25 -16.84
C ASP A 493 -26.41 -36.89 -16.43
N LYS A 494 -27.70 -36.88 -16.12
CA LYS A 494 -28.47 -35.71 -15.72
C LYS A 494 -29.11 -35.97 -14.36
N SER A 495 -28.86 -35.06 -13.42
CA SER A 495 -29.73 -34.78 -12.27
C SER A 495 -29.49 -33.29 -11.96
N SER A 496 -30.32 -32.41 -12.52
CA SER A 496 -31.65 -32.02 -12.02
C SER A 496 -31.52 -30.72 -11.24
N ASP A 497 -31.96 -29.65 -11.87
CA ASP A 497 -31.98 -28.29 -11.34
C ASP A 497 -32.90 -28.22 -10.12
N ASP A 498 -32.44 -27.62 -9.02
CA ASP A 498 -33.22 -27.12 -7.87
C ASP A 498 -32.25 -26.57 -6.79
N PHE A 499 -31.59 -25.42 -7.01
CA PHE A 499 -30.81 -24.73 -5.95
C PHE A 499 -30.56 -23.22 -6.21
N ASP A 500 -31.51 -22.51 -6.82
CA ASP A 500 -31.42 -21.06 -7.12
C ASP A 500 -32.10 -20.15 -6.06
N ASP A 501 -32.43 -20.68 -4.87
CA ASP A 501 -33.30 -19.98 -3.89
C ASP A 501 -32.68 -19.92 -2.47
N PHE A 502 -31.37 -19.67 -2.37
CA PHE A 502 -30.68 -19.42 -1.08
C PHE A 502 -29.64 -18.29 -1.11
N ALA A 503 -29.53 -17.57 -2.24
CA ALA A 503 -28.51 -16.52 -2.44
C ALA A 503 -28.97 -15.10 -2.06
N ASN A 504 -30.26 -14.90 -1.73
CA ASN A 504 -30.86 -13.57 -1.55
C ASN A 504 -31.20 -13.21 -0.09
N GLU A 505 -30.74 -13.98 0.91
CA GLU A 505 -31.12 -13.79 2.32
C GLU A 505 -29.93 -13.51 3.27
N LEU A 506 -28.80 -12.99 2.75
CA LEU A 506 -27.68 -12.48 3.58
C LEU A 506 -27.41 -10.97 3.48
N ASP A 507 -27.89 -10.27 2.45
CA ASP A 507 -27.69 -8.82 2.26
C ASP A 507 -28.54 -7.92 3.20
N GLY A 508 -29.11 -8.50 4.26
CA GLY A 508 -30.05 -7.82 5.16
C GLY A 508 -29.64 -7.71 6.63
N ILE A 509 -28.54 -8.35 7.07
CA ILE A 509 -28.15 -8.42 8.50
C ILE A 509 -26.61 -8.34 8.69
N ILE A 510 -25.87 -7.64 7.83
CA ILE A 510 -24.44 -7.31 8.01
C ILE A 510 -24.23 -5.83 7.69
#